data_AF-A0A7J5ZGN6-F1
#
_entry.id   AF-A0A7J5ZGN6-F1
#
_cell.length_a   1.000
_cell.length_b   1.000
_cell.length_c   1.000
_cell.angle_alpha   90.00
_cell.angle_beta   90.00
_cell.angle_gamma   90.00
#
_symmetry.space_group_name_H-M   'P 1'
#
loop_
_entity.id
_entity.type
_entity.pdbx_description
1 polymer ?
#
loop_
_entity_poly.entity_id
_entity_poly.type
_entity_poly.pdbx_seq_one_letter_code
_entity_poly.pdbx_strand_id
1 'polypeptide(L)'
;MESSSSRPASLSALVHAPIHLSDSPYSKNTPSFLAPLADNLFFQPSLSDETFSSWHACVIKSIKDLYADKIFSSFQQLSDKFNLPRRDFFRYLQIRSFARKHTLIFLTYQQLLLLTPF
;
A
#
# COMPACT_ATOMS: atom_id res chain seq x y z
N MET A 1 20.54 15.21 58.64
CA MET A 1 21.47 15.08 57.51
C MET A 1 20.85 14.06 56.57
N GLU A 2 20.39 14.35 55.36
CA GLU A 2 20.37 15.55 54.52
C GLU A 2 19.03 15.59 53.77
N SER A 3 18.54 16.79 53.53
CA SER A 3 17.56 17.09 52.50
C SER A 3 18.28 17.22 51.15
N SER A 4 17.74 16.63 50.09
CA SER A 4 18.01 17.05 48.69
C SER A 4 16.84 16.55 47.84
N SER A 5 15.84 17.35 47.49
CA SER A 5 15.84 18.53 46.61
C SER A 5 16.25 18.20 45.17
N SER A 6 15.20 18.03 44.34
CA SER A 6 15.01 18.55 42.98
C SER A 6 16.07 18.28 41.90
N ARG A 7 15.60 17.68 40.80
CA ARG A 7 15.51 18.39 39.50
C ARG A 7 14.46 17.72 38.60
N PRO A 8 13.50 18.45 38.01
CA PRO A 8 12.68 17.93 36.94
C PRO A 8 13.55 17.72 35.69
N ALA A 9 13.30 16.64 34.95
CA ALA A 9 13.93 16.39 33.67
C ALA A 9 13.71 17.60 32.74
N SER A 10 14.80 18.14 32.22
CA SER A 10 14.82 19.31 31.34
C SER A 10 13.99 19.08 30.07
N LEU A 11 13.16 20.06 29.69
CA LEU A 11 12.41 20.09 28.44
C LEU A 11 13.30 19.96 27.18
N SER A 12 14.61 20.17 27.29
CA SER A 12 15.57 19.96 26.21
C SER A 12 15.83 18.49 25.86
N ALA A 13 15.45 17.54 26.74
CA ALA A 13 15.65 16.11 26.49
C ALA A 13 14.63 15.51 25.49
N LEU A 14 13.54 16.23 25.20
CA LEU A 14 12.46 15.78 24.31
C LEU A 14 12.70 16.05 22.81
N VAL A 15 13.76 16.78 22.45
CA VAL A 15 14.02 17.17 21.05
C VAL A 15 14.78 16.10 20.24
N HIS A 16 15.35 15.09 20.89
CA HIS A 16 16.18 14.07 20.22
C HIS A 16 15.72 12.62 20.43
N ALA A 17 14.48 12.40 20.90
CA ALA A 17 13.93 11.05 20.90
C ALA A 17 13.76 10.58 19.44
N PRO A 18 14.41 9.49 19.01
CA PRO A 18 14.11 8.87 17.72
C PRO A 18 12.62 8.57 17.70
N ILE A 19 11.95 8.81 16.58
CA ILE A 19 10.56 8.43 16.37
C ILE A 19 10.49 6.90 16.48
N HIS A 20 10.33 6.37 17.69
CA HIS A 20 9.91 5.00 17.90
C HIS A 20 8.42 5.03 17.58
N LEU A 21 8.12 4.75 16.30
CA LEU A 21 6.77 4.55 15.79
C LEU A 21 6.05 3.64 16.78
N SER A 22 5.15 4.24 17.55
CA SER A 22 4.42 3.57 18.61
C SER A 22 3.65 2.40 18.00
N ASP A 23 3.92 1.19 18.50
CA ASP A 23 3.09 0.01 18.27
C ASP A 23 1.71 0.24 18.89
N SER A 24 0.86 0.98 18.18
CA SER A 24 -0.56 1.07 18.47
C SER A 24 -1.18 -0.29 18.12
N PRO A 25 -1.91 -0.95 19.04
CA PRO A 25 -2.55 -2.25 18.78
C PRO A 25 -3.64 -2.20 17.70
N TYR A 26 -3.95 -0.99 17.18
CA TYR A 26 -4.84 -0.79 16.03
C TYR A 26 -4.13 -0.39 14.74
N SER A 27 -2.80 -0.31 14.71
CA SER A 27 -2.04 -0.05 13.48
C SER A 27 -1.85 -1.34 12.66
N LYS A 28 -2.95 -1.99 12.29
CA LYS A 28 -2.90 -2.86 11.11
C LYS A 28 -2.73 -1.93 9.93
N ASN A 29 -1.49 -1.65 9.54
CA ASN A 29 -1.20 -0.92 8.31
C ASN A 29 -1.80 -1.72 7.17
N THR A 30 -2.99 -1.34 6.73
CA THR A 30 -3.69 -1.99 5.63
C THR A 30 -3.07 -1.47 4.33
N PRO A 31 -2.71 -2.34 3.39
CA PRO A 31 -2.19 -1.87 2.11
C PRO A 31 -3.27 -1.05 1.41
N SER A 32 -2.89 0.16 0.99
CA SER A 32 -3.82 1.12 0.40
C SER A 32 -4.06 0.83 -1.09
N PHE A 33 -5.20 1.30 -1.61
CA PHE A 33 -5.49 1.21 -3.06
C PHE A 33 -4.48 1.99 -3.92
N LEU A 34 -3.89 3.03 -3.34
CA LEU A 34 -2.86 3.86 -3.97
C LEU A 34 -1.45 3.34 -3.67
N ALA A 35 -1.33 2.17 -3.04
CA ALA A 35 -0.03 1.60 -2.76
C ALA A 35 0.74 1.37 -4.06
N PRO A 36 2.07 1.63 -4.05
CA PRO A 36 2.88 1.45 -5.24
C PRO A 36 2.88 -0.03 -5.64
N LEU A 37 3.07 -0.27 -6.94
CA LEU A 37 3.16 -1.61 -7.48
C LEU A 37 4.55 -2.22 -7.27
N ALA A 38 5.57 -1.38 -7.37
CA ALA A 38 6.96 -1.69 -7.05
C ALA A 38 7.27 -1.29 -5.60
N ASP A 39 8.27 -1.93 -5.00
CA ASP A 39 8.77 -1.61 -3.66
C ASP A 39 7.70 -1.57 -2.56
N ASN A 40 6.67 -2.41 -2.69
CA ASN A 40 5.56 -2.46 -1.75
C ASN A 40 5.84 -3.48 -0.63
N LEU A 41 6.11 -2.98 0.57
CA LEU A 41 6.42 -3.80 1.75
C LEU A 41 5.32 -4.81 2.12
N PHE A 42 4.06 -4.54 1.74
CA PHE A 42 2.93 -5.44 1.97
C PHE A 42 2.79 -6.50 0.89
N PHE A 43 3.45 -6.33 -0.26
CA PHE A 43 3.46 -7.26 -1.37
C PHE A 43 4.89 -7.69 -1.67
N GLN A 44 5.39 -8.63 -0.87
CA GLN A 44 6.76 -9.16 -0.93
C GLN A 44 7.27 -9.48 -2.36
N PRO A 45 6.47 -10.04 -3.29
CA PRO A 45 6.94 -10.26 -4.65
C PRO A 45 7.44 -8.99 -5.36
N SER A 46 6.92 -7.80 -5.03
CA SER A 46 7.40 -6.54 -5.60
C SER A 46 8.78 -6.10 -5.13
N LEU A 47 9.30 -6.68 -4.04
CA LEU A 47 10.65 -6.40 -3.52
C LEU A 47 11.71 -7.31 -4.16
N SER A 48 11.32 -8.52 -4.57
CA SER A 48 12.24 -9.54 -5.08
C SER A 48 12.21 -9.68 -6.61
N ASP A 49 11.12 -9.27 -7.26
CA ASP A 49 10.94 -9.44 -8.70
C ASP A 49 10.96 -8.08 -9.41
N GLU A 50 12.07 -7.81 -10.10
CA GLU A 50 12.33 -6.58 -10.86
C GLU A 50 11.29 -6.30 -11.96
N THR A 51 10.48 -7.29 -12.31
CA THR A 51 9.39 -7.11 -13.27
C THR A 51 8.36 -6.10 -12.76
N PHE A 52 8.11 -6.04 -11.46
CA PHE A 52 7.20 -5.03 -10.89
C PHE A 52 7.79 -3.62 -10.99
N SER A 53 9.11 -3.47 -10.83
CA SER A 53 9.82 -2.21 -11.09
C SER A 53 9.79 -1.84 -12.58
N SER A 54 9.88 -2.83 -13.46
CA SER A 54 9.74 -2.65 -14.92
C SER A 54 8.34 -2.18 -15.29
N TRP A 55 7.28 -2.76 -14.69
CA TRP A 55 5.90 -2.31 -14.89
C TRP A 55 5.69 -0.88 -14.39
N HIS A 56 6.30 -0.52 -13.27
CA HIS A 56 6.28 0.85 -12.74
C HIS A 56 6.90 1.86 -13.71
N ALA A 57 8.05 1.51 -14.31
CA ALA A 57 8.66 2.31 -15.37
C ALA A 57 7.77 2.40 -16.63
N CYS A 58 7.00 1.36 -16.93
CA CYS A 58 6.07 1.25 -18.06
C CYS A 58 4.63 1.73 -17.76
N VAL A 59 4.46 2.67 -16.81
CA VAL A 59 3.20 3.40 -16.48
C VAL A 59 2.27 2.71 -15.45
N ILE A 60 2.48 1.44 -15.08
CA ILE A 60 1.66 0.79 -14.03
C ILE A 60 2.27 1.09 -12.66
N LYS A 61 1.93 2.25 -12.09
CA LYS A 61 2.59 2.77 -10.89
C LYS A 61 2.01 2.22 -9.59
N SER A 62 0.72 1.93 -9.59
CA SER A 62 -0.04 1.57 -8.39
C SER A 62 -1.04 0.46 -8.66
N ILE A 63 -1.59 -0.10 -7.58
CA ILE A 63 -2.66 -1.11 -7.66
C ILE A 63 -3.89 -0.55 -8.40
N LYS A 64 -4.19 0.75 -8.25
CA LYS A 64 -5.27 1.43 -8.96
C LYS A 64 -5.15 1.32 -10.49
N ASP A 65 -3.93 1.34 -11.02
CA ASP A 65 -3.69 1.31 -12.47
C ASP A 65 -4.05 -0.05 -13.10
N LEU A 66 -4.27 -1.08 -12.28
CA LEU A 66 -4.77 -2.40 -12.68
C LEU A 66 -6.30 -2.47 -12.81
N TYR A 67 -7.00 -1.36 -12.57
CA TYR A 67 -8.45 -1.27 -12.67
C TYR A 67 -8.86 -0.41 -13.87
N ALA A 68 -9.89 -0.86 -14.58
CA ALA A 68 -10.61 -0.09 -15.60
C ALA A 68 -12.10 -0.07 -15.20
N ASP A 69 -12.72 1.11 -15.20
CA ASP A 69 -14.12 1.28 -14.82
C ASP A 69 -14.49 0.61 -13.49
N LYS A 70 -13.59 0.71 -12.50
CA LYS A 70 -13.71 0.11 -11.15
C LYS A 70 -13.68 -1.43 -11.12
N ILE A 71 -13.46 -2.07 -12.26
CA ILE A 71 -13.29 -3.52 -12.40
C ILE A 71 -11.80 -3.82 -12.53
N PHE A 72 -11.32 -4.86 -11.84
CA PHE A 72 -9.95 -5.32 -12.00
C PHE A 72 -9.77 -5.85 -13.43
N SER A 73 -8.91 -5.20 -14.23
CA SER A 73 -8.72 -5.51 -15.64
C SER A 73 -8.20 -6.93 -15.85
N SER A 74 -8.60 -7.57 -16.94
CA SER A 74 -8.06 -8.88 -17.32
C SER A 74 -6.59 -8.76 -17.73
N PHE A 75 -5.85 -9.86 -17.69
CA PHE A 75 -4.47 -9.87 -18.18
C PHE A 75 -4.39 -9.44 -19.65
N GLN A 76 -5.34 -9.88 -20.48
CA GLN A 76 -5.40 -9.50 -21.89
C GLN A 76 -5.54 -7.98 -22.04
N GLN A 77 -6.45 -7.34 -21.30
CA GLN A 77 -6.64 -5.89 -21.34
C GLN A 77 -5.38 -5.12 -20.92
N LEU A 78 -4.69 -5.57 -19.87
CA LEU A 78 -3.44 -4.96 -19.42
C LEU A 78 -2.30 -5.20 -20.40
N SER A 79 -2.25 -6.39 -20.99
CA SER A 79 -1.30 -6.77 -22.04
C SER A 79 -1.47 -5.87 -23.27
N ASP A 80 -2.70 -5.68 -23.74
CA ASP A 80 -2.97 -4.86 -24.91
C ASP A 80 -2.68 -3.37 -24.64
N LYS A 81 -2.92 -2.90 -23.42
CA LYS A 81 -2.72 -1.50 -23.03
C LYS A 81 -1.27 -1.13 -22.73
N PHE A 82 -0.53 -2.01 -22.06
CA PHE A 82 0.83 -1.73 -21.56
C PHE A 82 1.90 -2.60 -22.21
N ASN A 83 1.54 -3.38 -23.22
CA ASN A 83 2.43 -4.31 -23.92
C ASN A 83 3.09 -5.33 -22.98
N LEU A 84 2.32 -5.88 -22.01
CA LEU A 84 2.84 -6.84 -21.06
C LEU A 84 3.16 -8.18 -21.74
N PRO A 85 4.36 -8.75 -21.56
CA PRO A 85 4.71 -10.02 -22.19
C PRO A 85 3.95 -11.18 -21.55
N ARG A 86 3.60 -12.21 -22.32
CA ARG A 86 2.85 -13.39 -21.82
C ARG A 86 3.46 -14.07 -20.59
N ARG A 87 4.79 -14.01 -20.43
CA ARG A 87 5.52 -14.56 -19.26
C ARG A 87 5.11 -13.92 -17.93
N ASP A 88 4.47 -12.76 -17.98
CA ASP A 88 4.04 -11.99 -16.82
C ASP A 88 2.67 -12.41 -16.28
N PHE A 89 2.01 -13.38 -16.91
CA PHE A 89 0.69 -13.87 -16.50
C PHE A 89 0.67 -14.33 -15.04
N PHE A 90 1.70 -15.03 -14.57
CA PHE A 90 1.75 -15.48 -13.17
C PHE A 90 1.90 -14.31 -12.19
N ARG A 91 2.66 -13.28 -12.53
CA ARG A 91 2.81 -12.06 -11.72
C ARG A 91 1.50 -11.30 -11.62
N TYR A 92 0.77 -11.23 -12.74
CA TYR A 92 -0.59 -10.71 -12.77
C TYR A 92 -1.50 -11.48 -11.79
N LEU A 93 -1.41 -12.82 -11.74
CA LEU A 93 -2.20 -13.60 -10.78
C LEU A 93 -1.80 -13.30 -9.32
N GLN A 94 -0.51 -13.11 -9.04
CA GLN A 94 -0.03 -12.75 -7.71
C GLN A 94 -0.61 -11.41 -7.25
N ILE A 95 -0.47 -10.36 -8.05
CA ILE A 95 -0.97 -9.03 -7.68
C ILE A 95 -2.50 -8.98 -7.65
N ARG A 96 -3.18 -9.71 -8.52
CA ARG A 96 -4.65 -9.83 -8.48
C ARG A 96 -5.12 -10.52 -7.20
N SER A 97 -4.45 -11.58 -6.78
CA SER A 97 -4.75 -12.28 -5.52
C SER A 97 -4.53 -11.35 -4.32
N PHE A 98 -3.43 -10.59 -4.35
CA PHE A 98 -3.13 -9.57 -3.34
C PHE A 98 -4.21 -8.48 -3.29
N ALA A 99 -4.54 -7.85 -4.41
CA ALA A 99 -5.57 -6.81 -4.49
C ALA A 99 -6.95 -7.31 -4.03
N ARG A 100 -7.32 -8.56 -4.35
CA ARG A 100 -8.58 -9.14 -3.84
C ARG A 100 -8.61 -9.23 -2.31
N LYS A 101 -7.49 -9.53 -1.66
CA LYS A 101 -7.44 -9.65 -0.19
C LYS A 101 -7.49 -8.30 0.52
N HIS A 102 -7.07 -7.23 -0.14
CA HIS A 102 -6.79 -5.96 0.53
C HIS A 102 -7.58 -4.76 0.00
N THR A 103 -8.07 -4.82 -1.23
CA THR A 103 -8.72 -3.68 -1.91
C THR A 103 -10.25 -3.79 -1.92
N LEU A 104 -10.83 -4.96 -1.61
CA LEU A 104 -12.29 -5.17 -1.62
C LEU A 104 -13.04 -4.33 -0.56
N ILE A 105 -12.33 -3.82 0.45
CA ILE A 105 -12.89 -2.87 1.43
C ILE A 105 -13.03 -1.47 0.82
N PHE A 106 -12.31 -1.08 -0.24
CA PHE A 106 -12.40 0.30 -0.75
C PHE A 106 -13.53 0.50 -1.77
N LEU A 107 -13.85 -0.53 -2.56
CA LEU A 107 -14.89 -0.45 -3.60
C LEU A 107 -16.31 -0.50 -3.04
N THR A 108 -16.52 -1.18 -1.92
CA THR A 108 -17.83 -1.26 -1.24
C THR A 108 -18.21 0.06 -0.57
N TYR A 109 -17.25 0.80 0.01
CA TYR A 109 -17.54 2.09 0.65
C TYR A 109 -17.79 3.21 -0.38
N GLN A 110 -17.10 3.20 -1.53
CA GLN A 110 -17.44 4.15 -2.61
C GLN A 110 -18.82 3.89 -3.22
N GLN A 111 -19.30 2.64 -3.24
CA GLN A 111 -20.66 2.33 -3.66
C GLN A 111 -21.72 2.82 -2.65
N LEU A 112 -21.46 2.69 -1.35
CA LEU A 112 -22.37 3.18 -0.30
C LEU A 112 -22.47 4.71 -0.25
N LEU A 113 -21.36 5.43 -0.41
CA LEU A 113 -21.34 6.91 -0.40
C LEU A 113 -22.03 7.54 -1.62
N LEU A 114 -22.21 6.80 -2.72
CA LEU A 114 -22.90 7.28 -3.93
C LEU A 114 -24.39 6.92 -3.96
N LEU A 115 -24.87 6.09 -3.01
CA LEU A 115 -26.27 5.65 -2.92
C LEU A 115 -27.01 6.26 -1.72
N THR A 116 -26.41 7.16 -0.95
CA THR A 116 -27.12 7.97 0.05
C THR A 116 -27.72 9.19 -0.64
N PRO A 117 -29.06 9.30 -0.79
CA PRO A 117 -29.69 10.56 -1.15
C PRO A 117 -29.47 11.56 0.01
N PHE A 118 -29.12 12.80 -0.33
CA PHE A 118 -29.18 13.94 0.59
C PHE A 118 -30.64 14.29 0.90
#